data_AF-A0A9P0HH75-F1
#
_entry.id   AF-A0A9P0HH75-F1
#
_cell.length_a   1.000
_cell.length_b   1.000
_cell.length_c   1.000
_cell.angle_alpha   90.00
_cell.angle_beta   90.00
_cell.angle_gamma   90.00
#
_symmetry.space_group_name_H-M   'P 1'
#
loop_
_entity.id
_entity.type
_entity.pdbx_description
1 polymer ?
#
loop_
_entity_poly.entity_id
_entity_poly.type
_entity_poly.pdbx_seq_one_letter_code
_entity_poly.pdbx_strand_id
1 'polypeptide(L)'
;MAECREEEPPPPPEPEEKCFHEYVEHLKRLQGGDYKKPALGDCRYNLKYPSGGELAAFLDIGAEAERRNELQFKEMKNCIDSLIRENENLRKENVTKTNITVSFKKKLAEKEKVVMSLTAEIDELNCQLLKNKDVQNLSAQFECEKNRLIQENERIICQLKNLKWKFVELKEEHSKCSNDEVSDSKDNKIHCLTELVKEKDNQLCKIACELQDLKDKNCEFGAKVNNLEDQLLAQSEEFADKSCTYEKAIEDLESQISFLEQSLTSKDCSRNNTIYDEIVNQPMDLEETYIADQLSEQDRVLQELIAKIELRDRNFQQLKCLQNSQCIISEKEYNQLVKLIEEQANEIDLLTCQLQKMNGEGSESSELLQEVAELQNAVCESGGEAKGTESLSRRIKRIKCKIKSRVQREEARRKELSRQLGIYRCQFVTLQKEIEELRHTNPTTAKDDIKIRVEKEKALSQVICHVNKQRRELHTKINALEKALVNIEKVNEFLVQM
;
A
#
# COMPACT_ATOMS: atom_id res chain seq x y z
N MET A 1 -65.02 -0.91 77.07
CA MET A 1 -63.73 -0.52 77.68
C MET A 1 -62.69 -0.71 76.59
N ALA A 2 -61.94 0.27 76.10
CA ALA A 2 -61.51 1.51 76.72
C ALA A 2 -61.63 2.69 75.74
N GLU A 3 -61.92 3.86 76.31
CA GLU A 3 -61.92 5.17 75.68
C GLU A 3 -60.47 5.54 75.26
N CYS A 4 -60.26 5.87 73.98
CA CYS A 4 -59.04 6.53 73.56
C CYS A 4 -59.20 8.02 73.87
N ARG A 5 -58.41 8.52 74.82
CA ARG A 5 -58.31 9.93 75.17
C ARG A 5 -57.65 10.69 74.02
N GLU A 6 -58.29 11.75 73.57
CA GLU A 6 -57.66 12.82 72.81
C GLU A 6 -56.67 13.55 73.73
N GLU A 7 -55.38 13.54 73.38
CA GLU A 7 -54.39 14.45 73.96
C GLU A 7 -54.34 15.71 73.09
N GLU A 8 -54.70 16.86 73.68
CA GLU A 8 -54.51 18.17 73.06
C GLU A 8 -52.99 18.45 72.86
N PRO A 9 -52.59 19.05 71.73
CA PRO A 9 -51.21 19.47 71.53
C PRO A 9 -50.86 20.64 72.48
N PRO A 10 -49.61 20.71 72.97
CA PRO A 10 -49.20 21.77 73.88
C PRO A 10 -49.20 23.13 73.17
N PRO A 11 -49.42 24.24 73.89
CA PRO A 11 -49.36 25.57 73.30
C PRO A 11 -47.94 25.88 72.81
N PRO A 12 -47.78 26.65 71.73
CA PRO A 12 -46.47 26.99 71.19
C PRO A 12 -45.65 27.79 72.22
N PRO A 13 -44.33 27.57 72.31
CA PRO A 13 -43.48 28.33 73.21
C PRO A 13 -43.49 29.80 72.82
N GLU A 14 -43.58 30.68 73.82
CA GLU A 14 -43.44 32.12 73.63
C GLU A 14 -42.07 32.43 72.98
N PRO A 15 -42.00 33.40 72.06
CA PRO A 15 -40.74 33.73 71.39
C PRO A 15 -39.77 34.28 72.44
N GLU A 16 -38.71 33.52 72.72
CA GLU A 16 -37.56 34.02 73.47
C GLU A 16 -37.08 35.31 72.78
N GLU A 17 -37.07 36.42 73.52
CA GLU A 17 -36.42 37.66 73.12
C GLU A 17 -34.93 37.37 72.92
N LYS A 18 -34.57 36.93 71.71
CA LYS A 18 -33.17 36.79 71.30
C LYS A 18 -32.54 38.16 71.45
N CYS A 19 -31.63 38.24 72.42
CA CYS A 19 -30.92 39.46 72.77
C CYS A 19 -30.37 40.08 71.48
N PHE A 20 -30.76 41.34 71.21
CA PHE A 20 -30.32 42.10 70.03
C PHE A 20 -28.80 42.09 69.85
N HIS A 21 -28.07 41.87 70.96
CA HIS A 21 -26.62 41.70 70.99
C HIS A 21 -26.12 40.46 70.23
N GLU A 22 -26.79 39.32 70.34
CA GLU A 22 -26.41 38.09 69.62
C GLU A 22 -26.69 38.21 68.12
N TYR A 23 -27.77 38.91 67.75
CA TYR A 23 -28.09 39.20 66.35
C TYR A 23 -27.07 40.17 65.72
N VAL A 24 -26.62 41.18 66.47
CA VAL A 24 -25.58 42.13 66.05
C VAL A 24 -24.21 41.45 65.95
N GLU A 25 -23.85 40.55 66.88
CA GLU A 25 -22.63 39.74 66.80
C GLU A 25 -22.64 38.78 65.60
N HIS A 26 -23.79 38.18 65.30
CA HIS A 26 -23.95 37.31 64.13
C HIS A 26 -23.82 38.08 62.81
N LEU A 27 -24.39 39.28 62.72
CA LEU A 27 -24.24 40.18 61.57
C LEU A 27 -22.78 40.68 61.40
N LYS A 28 -22.08 40.98 62.49
CA LYS A 28 -20.65 41.33 62.45
C LYS A 28 -19.78 40.18 61.95
N ARG A 29 -20.10 38.93 62.30
CA ARG A 29 -19.39 37.73 61.81
C ARG A 29 -19.62 37.49 60.32
N LEU A 30 -20.81 37.81 59.80
CA LEU A 30 -21.13 37.72 58.38
C LEU A 30 -20.48 38.85 57.55
N GLN A 31 -20.07 39.97 58.18
CA GLN A 31 -19.48 41.14 57.51
C GLN A 31 -17.93 41.20 57.55
N GLY A 32 -17.23 40.28 58.23
CA GLY A 32 -15.79 40.38 58.47
C GLY A 32 -14.91 39.49 57.58
N GLY A 33 -14.67 39.88 56.33
CA GLY A 33 -13.71 39.22 55.41
C GLY A 33 -12.24 39.67 55.58
N ASP A 34 -11.81 40.15 56.74
CA ASP A 34 -10.44 40.68 56.93
C ASP A 34 -9.88 40.39 58.34
N TYR A 35 -9.08 39.32 58.47
CA TYR A 35 -8.53 38.78 59.72
C TYR A 35 -7.31 39.54 60.27
N LYS A 36 -7.25 40.87 60.16
CA LYS A 36 -6.12 41.67 60.68
C LYS A 36 -6.52 43.01 61.29
N LYS A 37 -7.33 43.00 62.35
CA LYS A 37 -7.35 44.09 63.35
C LYS A 37 -7.46 43.54 64.77
N PRO A 38 -6.82 44.18 65.78
CA PRO A 38 -6.77 43.64 67.13
C PRO A 38 -8.16 43.69 67.77
N ALA A 39 -8.49 42.66 68.54
CA ALA A 39 -9.68 42.61 69.38
C ALA A 39 -9.77 43.88 70.24
N LEU A 40 -10.83 44.68 70.04
CA LEU A 40 -11.17 45.77 70.94
C LEU A 40 -11.57 45.16 72.28
N GLY A 41 -10.76 45.45 73.28
CA GLY A 41 -10.89 44.93 74.63
C GLY A 41 -12.23 45.26 75.29
N ASP A 42 -12.64 44.29 76.10
CA ASP A 42 -13.74 44.27 77.05
C ASP A 42 -14.01 45.64 77.69
N CYS A 43 -15.07 46.32 77.25
CA CYS A 43 -15.60 47.52 77.90
C CYS A 43 -17.10 47.36 78.09
N ARG A 44 -17.51 47.30 79.35
CA ARG A 44 -18.91 47.26 79.81
C ARG A 44 -19.72 48.40 79.15
N TYR A 45 -20.72 48.06 78.36
CA TYR A 45 -21.60 49.06 77.72
C TYR A 45 -22.78 49.40 78.63
N ASN A 46 -22.74 50.61 79.19
CA ASN A 46 -23.93 51.33 79.62
C ASN A 46 -24.72 51.78 78.39
N LEU A 47 -26.04 51.55 78.38
CA LEU A 47 -26.95 52.08 77.36
C LEU A 47 -26.82 53.61 77.27
N LYS A 48 -26.23 54.10 76.17
CA LYS A 48 -26.45 55.45 75.65
C LYS A 48 -26.94 55.31 74.21
N TYR A 49 -28.06 55.95 73.91
CA TYR A 49 -28.60 56.03 72.55
C TYR A 49 -27.51 56.52 71.59
N PRO A 50 -27.36 55.90 70.41
CA PRO A 50 -26.38 56.32 69.42
C PRO A 50 -26.63 57.79 69.06
N SER A 51 -25.57 58.56 68.97
CA SER A 51 -25.67 59.97 68.59
C SER A 51 -26.17 60.08 67.15
N GLY A 52 -26.86 61.17 66.77
CA GLY A 52 -27.44 61.33 65.43
C GLY A 52 -26.43 61.18 64.28
N GLY A 53 -25.13 61.39 64.54
CA GLY A 53 -24.06 61.15 63.57
C GLY A 53 -23.72 59.66 63.36
N GLU A 54 -23.87 58.81 64.38
CA GLU A 54 -23.66 57.36 64.26
C GLU A 54 -24.80 56.72 63.46
N LEU A 55 -26.05 57.14 63.68
CA LEU A 55 -27.21 56.66 62.92
C LEU A 55 -27.12 57.04 61.43
N ALA A 56 -26.67 58.26 61.12
CA ALA A 56 -26.46 58.68 59.73
C ALA A 56 -25.39 57.82 59.02
N ALA A 57 -24.28 57.53 59.70
CA ALA A 57 -23.23 56.67 59.15
C ALA A 57 -23.74 55.23 58.88
N PHE A 58 -24.60 54.68 59.75
CA PHE A 58 -25.22 53.36 59.51
C PHE A 58 -26.17 53.37 58.31
N LEU A 59 -26.97 54.43 58.14
CA LEU A 59 -27.88 54.56 56.99
C LEU A 59 -27.10 54.71 55.68
N ASP A 60 -25.99 55.46 55.67
CA ASP A 60 -25.13 55.60 54.49
C ASP A 60 -24.47 54.27 54.10
N ILE A 61 -24.01 53.48 55.09
CA ILE A 61 -23.48 52.13 54.86
C ILE A 61 -24.57 51.20 54.29
N GLY A 62 -25.80 51.28 54.82
CA GLY A 62 -26.94 50.52 54.32
C GLY A 62 -27.29 50.86 52.87
N ALA A 63 -27.39 52.15 52.54
CA ALA A 63 -27.69 52.62 51.18
C ALA A 63 -26.57 52.27 50.18
N GLU A 64 -25.31 52.30 50.61
CA GLU A 64 -24.18 51.86 49.80
C GLU A 64 -24.19 50.33 49.57
N ALA A 65 -24.53 49.54 50.58
CA ALA A 65 -24.68 48.08 50.43
C ALA A 65 -25.83 47.72 49.49
N GLU A 66 -26.96 48.42 49.58
CA GLU A 66 -28.11 48.24 48.68
C GLU A 66 -27.75 48.58 47.23
N ARG A 67 -27.04 49.69 46.98
CA ARG A 67 -26.55 50.03 45.64
C ARG A 67 -25.60 48.99 45.05
N ARG A 68 -24.72 48.38 45.87
CA ARG A 68 -23.84 47.29 45.41
C ARG A 68 -24.63 46.03 45.07
N ASN A 69 -25.62 45.67 45.89
CA ASN A 69 -26.49 44.53 45.61
C ASN A 69 -27.29 44.75 44.32
N GLU A 70 -27.87 45.94 44.12
CA GLU A 70 -28.62 46.27 42.91
C GLU A 70 -27.73 46.20 41.65
N LEU A 71 -26.49 46.68 41.75
CA LEU A 71 -25.51 46.55 40.67
C LEU A 71 -25.20 45.07 40.37
N GLN A 72 -24.96 44.26 41.39
CA GLN A 72 -24.72 42.82 41.24
C GLN A 72 -25.91 42.09 40.62
N PHE A 73 -27.15 42.42 41.02
CA PHE A 73 -28.36 41.85 40.41
C PHE A 73 -28.49 42.24 38.93
N LYS A 74 -28.14 43.47 38.58
CA LYS A 74 -28.17 43.94 37.19
C LYS A 74 -27.12 43.24 36.33
N GLU A 75 -25.91 43.06 36.86
CA GLU A 75 -24.84 42.29 36.20
C GLU A 75 -25.24 40.81 36.01
N MET A 76 -25.79 40.20 37.06
CA MET A 76 -26.27 38.82 37.00
C MET A 76 -27.39 38.65 35.98
N LYS A 77 -28.35 39.59 35.92
CA LYS A 77 -29.42 39.58 34.92
C LYS A 77 -28.87 39.69 33.49
N ASN A 78 -27.93 40.59 33.25
CA ASN A 78 -27.29 40.72 31.93
C ASN A 78 -26.55 39.45 31.52
N CYS A 79 -25.91 38.77 32.48
CA CYS A 79 -25.24 37.49 32.27
C CYS A 79 -26.25 36.40 31.88
N ILE A 80 -27.35 36.28 32.62
CA ILE A 80 -28.43 35.32 32.32
C ILE A 80 -29.01 35.56 30.92
N ASP A 81 -29.32 36.81 30.56
CA ASP A 81 -29.86 37.15 29.25
C ASP A 81 -28.87 36.82 28.11
N SER A 82 -27.57 36.97 28.35
CA SER A 82 -26.52 36.55 27.42
C SER A 82 -26.50 35.03 27.24
N LEU A 83 -26.57 34.27 28.34
CA LEU A 83 -26.59 32.81 28.33
C LEU A 83 -27.83 32.23 27.66
N ILE A 84 -29.00 32.89 27.79
CA ILE A 84 -30.23 32.49 27.10
C ILE A 84 -30.06 32.61 25.59
N ARG A 85 -29.55 33.76 25.11
CA ARG A 85 -29.30 33.98 23.67
C ARG A 85 -28.29 32.98 23.11
N GLU A 86 -27.23 32.70 23.86
CA GLU A 86 -26.23 31.73 23.44
C GLU A 86 -26.81 30.32 23.35
N ASN A 87 -27.64 29.90 24.31
CA ASN A 87 -28.33 28.61 24.27
C ASN A 87 -29.27 28.49 23.07
N GLU A 88 -30.01 29.55 22.72
CA GLU A 88 -30.85 29.54 21.52
C GLU A 88 -30.03 29.38 20.23
N ASN A 89 -28.86 30.03 20.15
CA ASN A 89 -27.96 29.88 19.01
C ASN A 89 -27.42 28.45 18.92
N LEU A 90 -26.99 27.87 20.05
CA LEU A 90 -26.54 26.47 20.11
C LEU A 90 -27.64 25.49 19.71
N ARG A 91 -28.90 25.74 20.12
CA ARG A 91 -30.04 24.92 19.68
C ARG A 91 -30.23 24.97 18.17
N LYS A 92 -30.17 26.16 17.55
CA LYS A 92 -30.28 26.31 16.08
C LYS A 92 -29.15 25.60 15.35
N GLU A 93 -27.93 25.72 15.86
CA GLU A 93 -26.76 25.04 15.30
C GLU A 93 -26.90 23.52 15.40
N ASN A 94 -27.35 23.00 16.54
CA ASN A 94 -27.53 21.56 16.76
C ASN A 94 -28.61 20.96 15.84
N VAL A 95 -29.72 21.67 15.63
CA VAL A 95 -30.74 21.28 14.64
C VAL A 95 -30.13 21.21 13.23
N THR A 96 -29.30 22.19 12.86
CA THR A 96 -28.63 22.22 11.55
C THR A 96 -27.67 21.04 11.38
N LYS A 97 -26.84 20.76 12.39
CA LYS A 97 -25.92 19.60 12.41
C LYS A 97 -26.67 18.27 12.32
N THR A 98 -27.79 18.16 13.03
CA THR A 98 -28.66 16.98 12.98
C THR A 98 -29.21 16.76 11.57
N ASN A 99 -29.70 17.82 10.90
CA ASN A 99 -30.21 17.74 9.53
C ASN A 99 -29.12 17.32 8.52
N ILE A 100 -27.91 17.86 8.67
CA ILE A 100 -26.75 17.47 7.85
C ILE A 100 -26.43 15.98 8.06
N THR A 101 -26.43 15.53 9.31
CA THR A 101 -26.16 14.12 9.68
C THR A 101 -27.19 13.18 9.07
N VAL A 102 -28.48 13.53 9.14
CA VAL A 102 -29.56 12.76 8.49
C VAL A 102 -29.37 12.71 6.97
N SER A 103 -29.00 13.83 6.34
CA SER A 103 -28.70 13.87 4.90
C SER A 103 -27.52 12.98 4.53
N PHE A 104 -26.46 12.95 5.33
CA PHE A 104 -25.30 12.08 5.06
C PHE A 104 -25.64 10.61 5.23
N LYS A 105 -26.38 10.23 6.28
CA LYS A 105 -26.87 8.85 6.45
C LYS A 105 -27.68 8.37 5.25
N LYS A 106 -28.52 9.24 4.68
CA LYS A 106 -29.28 8.92 3.47
C LYS A 106 -28.37 8.67 2.26
N LYS A 107 -27.38 9.55 2.03
CA LYS A 107 -26.40 9.36 0.94
C LYS A 107 -25.57 8.09 1.12
N LEU A 108 -25.18 7.75 2.36
CA LEU A 108 -24.44 6.53 2.67
C LEU A 108 -25.26 5.28 2.29
N ALA A 109 -26.53 5.23 2.69
CA ALA A 109 -27.43 4.12 2.36
C ALA A 109 -27.64 3.96 0.84
N GLU A 110 -27.72 5.07 0.10
CA GLU A 110 -27.79 5.03 -1.38
C GLU A 110 -26.51 4.44 -1.99
N LYS A 111 -25.33 4.76 -1.45
CA LYS A 111 -24.06 4.20 -1.91
C LYS A 111 -23.90 2.72 -1.57
N GLU A 112 -24.29 2.30 -0.37
CA GLU A 112 -24.31 0.89 0.02
C GLU A 112 -25.16 0.05 -0.94
N LYS A 113 -26.31 0.57 -1.36
CA LYS A 113 -27.18 -0.10 -2.34
C LYS A 113 -26.49 -0.28 -3.70
N VAL A 114 -25.74 0.71 -4.17
CA VAL A 114 -24.97 0.61 -5.42
C VAL A 114 -23.86 -0.43 -5.30
N VAL A 115 -23.12 -0.43 -4.19
CA VAL A 115 -22.07 -1.44 -3.94
C VAL A 115 -22.66 -2.85 -3.96
N MET A 116 -23.77 -3.08 -3.25
CA MET A 116 -24.44 -4.38 -3.26
C MET A 116 -24.87 -4.82 -4.67
N SER A 117 -25.35 -3.89 -5.50
CA SER A 117 -25.73 -4.18 -6.88
C SER A 117 -24.53 -4.60 -7.74
N LEU A 118 -23.41 -3.89 -7.62
CA LEU A 118 -22.19 -4.20 -8.37
C LEU A 118 -21.58 -5.54 -7.92
N THR A 119 -21.60 -5.82 -6.62
CA THR A 119 -21.14 -7.13 -6.10
C THR A 119 -21.95 -8.27 -6.69
N ALA A 120 -23.28 -8.13 -6.76
CA ALA A 120 -24.14 -9.16 -7.36
C ALA A 120 -23.85 -9.36 -8.87
N GLU A 121 -23.57 -8.28 -9.61
CA GLU A 121 -23.23 -8.35 -11.04
C GLU A 121 -21.87 -9.05 -11.27
N ILE A 122 -20.87 -8.77 -10.42
CA ILE A 122 -19.58 -9.48 -10.44
C ILE A 122 -19.76 -10.98 -10.17
N ASP A 123 -20.56 -11.33 -9.16
CA ASP A 123 -20.84 -12.72 -8.82
C ASP A 123 -21.56 -13.46 -9.97
N GLU A 124 -22.47 -12.77 -10.66
CA GLU A 124 -23.16 -13.32 -11.83
C GLU A 124 -22.19 -13.54 -13.00
N LEU A 125 -21.32 -12.59 -13.31
CA LEU A 125 -20.28 -12.73 -14.34
C LEU A 125 -19.32 -13.89 -14.03
N ASN A 126 -18.89 -14.02 -12.77
CA ASN A 126 -18.05 -15.13 -12.33
C ASN A 126 -18.75 -16.49 -12.51
N CYS A 127 -20.03 -16.57 -12.16
CA CYS A 127 -20.84 -17.76 -12.39
C CYS A 127 -20.99 -18.09 -13.87
N GLN A 128 -21.14 -17.09 -14.75
CA GLN A 128 -21.21 -17.28 -16.19
C GLN A 128 -19.88 -17.79 -16.75
N LEU A 129 -18.75 -17.24 -16.30
CA LEU A 129 -17.40 -17.67 -16.68
C LEU A 129 -17.16 -19.15 -16.30
N LEU A 130 -17.55 -19.55 -15.09
CA LEU A 130 -17.44 -20.93 -14.61
C LEU A 130 -18.36 -21.90 -15.35
N LYS A 131 -19.52 -21.43 -15.82
CA LYS A 131 -20.48 -22.24 -16.60
C LYS A 131 -20.10 -22.35 -18.08
N ASN A 132 -19.15 -21.55 -18.56
CA ASN A 132 -18.73 -21.55 -19.96
C ASN A 132 -17.85 -22.79 -20.26
N LYS A 133 -18.53 -23.94 -20.43
CA LYS A 133 -17.93 -25.26 -20.70
C LYS A 133 -16.98 -25.26 -21.91
N ASP A 134 -17.15 -24.33 -22.84
CA ASP A 134 -16.32 -24.21 -24.03
C ASP A 134 -14.87 -23.82 -23.69
N VAL A 135 -14.64 -22.98 -22.66
CA VAL A 135 -13.29 -22.58 -22.25
C VAL A 135 -12.53 -23.74 -21.59
N GLN A 136 -13.23 -24.52 -20.74
CA GLN A 136 -12.64 -25.72 -20.13
C GLN A 136 -12.40 -26.83 -21.17
N ASN A 137 -13.33 -27.02 -22.12
CA ASN A 137 -13.15 -27.98 -23.22
C ASN A 137 -12.00 -27.59 -24.16
N LEU A 138 -11.86 -26.31 -24.50
CA LEU A 138 -10.75 -25.84 -25.34
C LEU A 138 -9.40 -26.03 -24.64
N SER A 139 -9.31 -25.75 -23.35
CA SER A 139 -8.09 -26.00 -22.57
C SER A 139 -7.72 -27.49 -22.55
N ALA A 140 -8.70 -28.38 -22.34
CA ALA A 140 -8.48 -29.82 -22.37
C ALA A 140 -8.11 -30.30 -23.78
N GLN A 141 -8.72 -29.75 -24.82
CA GLN A 141 -8.44 -30.06 -26.22
C GLN A 141 -7.02 -29.65 -26.62
N PHE A 142 -6.56 -28.46 -26.24
CA PHE A 142 -5.20 -28.01 -26.50
C PHE A 142 -4.15 -28.85 -25.79
N GLU A 143 -4.42 -29.28 -24.55
CA GLU A 143 -3.49 -30.15 -23.82
C GLU A 143 -3.40 -31.55 -24.46
N CYS A 144 -4.52 -32.07 -24.96
CA CYS A 144 -4.53 -33.30 -25.76
C CYS A 144 -3.75 -33.16 -27.08
N GLU A 145 -3.94 -32.06 -27.82
CA GLU A 145 -3.24 -31.78 -29.09
C GLU A 145 -1.72 -31.64 -28.87
N LYS A 146 -1.31 -30.92 -27.81
CA LYS A 146 0.08 -30.79 -27.39
C LYS A 146 0.72 -32.14 -27.11
N ASN A 147 0.05 -33.00 -26.34
CA ASN A 147 0.56 -34.34 -26.02
C ASN A 147 0.68 -35.22 -27.27
N ARG A 148 -0.25 -35.12 -28.22
CA ARG A 148 -0.16 -35.82 -29.51
C ARG A 148 1.08 -35.37 -30.30
N LEU A 149 1.32 -34.06 -30.39
CA LEU A 149 2.48 -33.50 -31.10
C LEU A 149 3.82 -33.88 -30.45
N ILE A 150 3.87 -33.97 -29.12
CA ILE A 150 5.05 -34.47 -28.40
C ILE A 150 5.35 -35.92 -28.79
N GLN A 151 4.36 -36.80 -28.78
CA GLN A 151 4.53 -38.20 -29.18
C GLN A 151 4.96 -38.35 -30.65
N GLU A 152 4.41 -37.52 -31.53
CA GLU A 152 4.79 -37.51 -32.94
C GLU A 152 6.25 -37.05 -33.14
N ASN A 153 6.68 -36.02 -32.42
CA ASN A 153 8.07 -35.58 -32.41
C ASN A 153 9.02 -36.67 -31.89
N GLU A 154 8.66 -37.37 -30.81
CA GLU A 154 9.45 -38.49 -30.30
C GLU A 154 9.57 -39.62 -31.33
N ARG A 155 8.47 -39.94 -32.03
CA ARG A 155 8.46 -40.91 -33.12
C ARG A 155 9.39 -40.50 -34.26
N ILE A 156 9.34 -39.25 -34.69
CA ILE A 156 10.20 -38.70 -35.76
C ILE A 156 11.66 -38.73 -35.33
N ILE A 157 11.98 -38.38 -34.07
CA ILE A 157 13.34 -38.46 -33.53
C ILE A 157 13.86 -39.91 -33.58
N CYS A 158 13.03 -40.89 -33.21
CA CYS A 158 13.38 -42.30 -33.30
C CYS A 158 13.62 -42.74 -34.75
N GLN A 159 12.79 -42.31 -35.70
CA GLN A 159 12.99 -42.58 -37.13
C GLN A 159 14.27 -41.93 -37.66
N LEU A 160 14.57 -40.70 -37.26
CA LEU A 160 15.80 -39.98 -37.61
C LEU A 160 17.04 -40.70 -37.07
N LYS A 161 16.99 -41.19 -35.83
CA LYS A 161 18.08 -42.01 -35.25
C LYS A 161 18.30 -43.28 -36.06
N ASN A 162 17.22 -43.97 -36.45
CA ASN A 162 17.31 -45.18 -37.27
C ASN A 162 17.90 -44.89 -38.66
N LEU A 163 17.41 -43.86 -39.35
CA LEU A 163 17.96 -43.44 -40.65
C LEU A 163 19.42 -43.03 -40.55
N LYS A 164 19.81 -42.32 -39.48
CA LYS A 164 21.20 -41.97 -39.22
C LYS A 164 22.07 -43.22 -39.03
N TRP A 165 21.58 -44.23 -38.32
CA TRP A 165 22.28 -45.50 -38.14
C TRP A 165 22.44 -46.25 -39.47
N LYS A 166 21.35 -46.38 -40.25
CA LYS A 166 21.40 -46.98 -41.60
C LYS A 166 22.33 -46.23 -42.55
N PHE A 167 22.40 -44.90 -42.46
CA PHE A 167 23.31 -44.10 -43.27
C PHE A 167 24.78 -44.34 -42.89
N VAL A 168 25.07 -44.49 -41.59
CA VAL A 168 26.42 -44.85 -41.12
C VAL A 168 26.81 -46.25 -41.62
N GLU A 169 25.89 -47.22 -41.52
CA GLU A 169 26.08 -48.59 -42.01
C GLU A 169 26.35 -48.62 -43.53
N LEU A 170 25.50 -47.94 -44.33
CA LEU A 170 25.70 -47.76 -45.77
C LEU A 170 27.02 -47.08 -46.11
N LYS A 171 27.45 -46.08 -45.33
CA LYS A 171 28.73 -45.39 -45.54
C LYS A 171 29.92 -46.30 -45.27
N GLU A 172 29.83 -47.16 -44.26
CA GLU A 172 30.85 -48.17 -43.97
C GLU A 172 30.90 -49.27 -45.03
N GLU A 173 29.77 -49.72 -45.55
CA GLU A 173 29.69 -50.67 -46.68
C GLU A 173 30.27 -50.06 -47.98
N HIS A 174 29.93 -48.80 -48.28
CA HIS A 174 30.48 -48.09 -49.44
C HIS A 174 31.98 -47.87 -49.34
N SER A 175 32.52 -47.71 -48.12
CA SER A 175 33.97 -47.58 -47.90
C SER A 175 34.76 -48.89 -48.12
N LYS A 176 34.05 -50.03 -48.23
CA LYS A 176 34.63 -51.36 -48.44
C LYS A 176 34.48 -51.88 -49.88
N CYS A 177 33.73 -51.20 -50.74
CA CYS A 177 33.58 -51.58 -52.14
C CYS A 177 34.70 -50.95 -52.99
N SER A 178 35.69 -51.75 -53.38
CA SER A 178 36.55 -51.46 -54.54
C SER A 178 35.74 -51.67 -55.81
N ASN A 179 35.94 -50.78 -56.79
CA ASN A 179 35.30 -50.75 -58.10
C ASN A 179 35.13 -52.15 -58.71
N ASP A 180 33.89 -52.52 -59.03
CA ASP A 180 33.46 -52.68 -60.43
C ASP A 180 31.94 -52.93 -60.54
N GLU A 181 31.39 -52.40 -61.63
CA GLU A 181 30.05 -52.58 -62.21
C GLU A 181 28.80 -51.88 -61.62
N VAL A 182 27.87 -51.61 -62.55
CA VAL A 182 26.48 -51.15 -62.42
C VAL A 182 26.24 -49.62 -62.42
N SER A 183 26.28 -49.00 -63.61
CA SER A 183 25.85 -47.61 -63.84
C SER A 183 24.33 -47.40 -63.68
N ASP A 184 23.49 -48.37 -64.06
CA ASP A 184 22.03 -48.16 -64.13
C ASP A 184 21.33 -48.18 -62.75
N SER A 185 21.96 -48.77 -61.75
CA SER A 185 21.51 -48.78 -60.35
C SER A 185 21.72 -47.43 -59.66
N LYS A 186 22.80 -46.71 -60.03
CA LYS A 186 23.16 -45.42 -59.43
C LYS A 186 22.21 -44.32 -59.88
N ASP A 187 21.84 -44.31 -61.16
CA ASP A 187 20.94 -43.27 -61.71
C ASP A 187 19.52 -43.37 -61.12
N ASN A 188 18.98 -44.58 -60.95
CA ASN A 188 17.70 -44.77 -60.25
C ASN A 188 17.76 -44.34 -58.78
N LYS A 189 18.88 -44.59 -58.09
CA LYS A 189 19.06 -44.19 -56.69
C LYS A 189 19.23 -42.68 -56.53
N ILE A 190 19.91 -42.04 -57.49
CA ILE A 190 20.01 -40.58 -57.58
C ILE A 190 18.63 -39.97 -57.86
N HIS A 191 17.84 -40.56 -58.76
CA HIS A 191 16.48 -40.09 -59.04
C HIS A 191 15.56 -40.19 -57.82
N CYS A 192 15.55 -41.33 -57.13
CA CYS A 192 14.79 -41.51 -55.89
C CYS A 192 15.22 -40.54 -54.77
N LEU A 193 16.53 -40.28 -54.64
CA LEU A 193 17.03 -39.29 -53.67
C LEU A 193 16.63 -37.86 -54.05
N THR A 194 16.61 -37.54 -55.34
CA THR A 194 16.19 -36.22 -55.84
C THR A 194 14.71 -35.97 -55.57
N GLU A 195 13.85 -36.97 -55.78
CA GLU A 195 12.42 -36.86 -55.46
C GLU A 195 12.19 -36.78 -53.94
N LEU A 196 12.95 -37.53 -53.13
CA LEU A 196 12.90 -37.40 -51.67
C LEU A 196 13.33 -36.00 -51.18
N VAL A 197 14.34 -35.40 -51.80
CA VAL A 197 14.78 -34.03 -51.49
C VAL A 197 13.68 -33.03 -51.85
N LYS A 198 13.03 -33.15 -53.02
CA LYS A 198 11.88 -32.31 -53.38
C LYS A 198 10.71 -32.45 -52.40
N GLU A 199 10.38 -33.68 -52.01
CA GLU A 199 9.35 -33.95 -51.01
C GLU A 199 9.67 -33.24 -49.68
N LYS A 200 10.93 -33.30 -49.25
CA LYS A 200 11.39 -32.65 -48.01
C LYS A 200 11.44 -31.13 -48.10
N ASP A 201 11.83 -30.58 -49.25
CA ASP A 201 11.78 -29.14 -49.51
C ASP A 201 10.35 -28.61 -49.50
N ASN A 202 9.40 -29.36 -50.06
CA ASN A 202 7.98 -29.02 -50.01
C ASN A 202 7.43 -29.04 -48.57
N GLN A 203 7.82 -30.04 -47.76
CA GLN A 203 7.45 -30.09 -46.34
C GLN A 203 8.04 -28.90 -45.56
N LEU A 204 9.29 -28.53 -45.84
CA LEU A 204 9.94 -27.35 -45.24
C LEU A 204 9.24 -26.05 -45.63
N CYS A 205 8.83 -25.90 -46.90
CA CYS A 205 8.07 -24.73 -47.33
C CYS A 205 6.73 -24.62 -46.60
N LYS A 206 6.04 -25.75 -46.38
CA LYS A 206 4.77 -25.79 -45.66
C LYS A 206 4.93 -25.36 -44.19
N ILE A 207 5.95 -25.88 -43.50
CA ILE A 207 6.29 -25.49 -42.13
C ILE A 207 6.69 -24.01 -42.07
N ALA A 208 7.41 -23.50 -43.07
CA ALA A 208 7.79 -22.09 -43.13
C ALA A 208 6.56 -21.17 -43.25
N CYS A 209 5.55 -21.55 -44.04
CA CYS A 209 4.28 -20.83 -44.11
C CYS A 209 3.53 -20.87 -42.77
N GLU A 210 3.44 -22.02 -42.11
CA GLU A 210 2.78 -22.15 -40.79
C GLU A 210 3.48 -21.30 -39.71
N LEU A 211 4.81 -21.25 -39.72
CA LEU A 211 5.59 -20.38 -38.83
C LEU A 211 5.34 -18.89 -39.11
N GLN A 212 5.16 -18.53 -40.37
CA GLN A 212 4.86 -17.15 -40.76
C GLN A 212 3.45 -16.75 -40.29
N ASP A 213 2.45 -17.61 -40.47
CA ASP A 213 1.09 -17.38 -39.97
C ASP A 213 1.05 -17.23 -38.43
N LEU A 214 1.82 -18.06 -37.71
CA LEU A 214 1.94 -17.96 -36.25
C LEU A 214 2.60 -16.65 -35.81
N LYS A 215 3.62 -16.20 -36.56
CA LYS A 215 4.28 -14.91 -36.30
C LYS A 215 3.31 -13.75 -36.48
N ASP A 216 2.50 -13.78 -37.54
CA ASP A 216 1.52 -12.73 -37.82
C ASP A 216 0.41 -12.69 -36.75
N LYS A 217 -0.08 -13.87 -36.32
CA LYS A 217 -1.00 -13.97 -35.17
C LYS A 217 -0.39 -13.45 -33.87
N ASN A 218 0.88 -13.75 -33.61
CA ASN A 218 1.56 -13.26 -32.41
C ASN A 218 1.73 -11.73 -32.43
N CYS A 219 1.95 -11.14 -33.61
CA CYS A 219 1.94 -9.68 -33.78
C CYS A 219 0.55 -9.07 -33.51
N GLU A 220 -0.52 -9.71 -33.98
CA GLU A 220 -1.90 -9.26 -33.71
C GLU A 220 -2.24 -9.35 -32.22
N PHE A 221 -1.84 -10.43 -31.53
CA PHE A 221 -2.01 -10.56 -30.09
C PHE A 221 -1.19 -9.52 -29.32
N GLY A 222 0.05 -9.25 -29.72
CA GLY A 222 0.86 -8.19 -29.13
C GLY A 222 0.18 -6.82 -29.24
N ALA A 223 -0.42 -6.49 -30.39
CA ALA A 223 -1.18 -5.26 -30.55
C ALA A 223 -2.43 -5.19 -29.64
N LYS A 224 -3.12 -6.31 -29.42
CA LYS A 224 -4.26 -6.36 -28.47
C LYS A 224 -3.82 -6.19 -27.02
N VAL A 225 -2.71 -6.80 -26.63
CA VAL A 225 -2.14 -6.65 -25.28
C VAL A 225 -1.76 -5.19 -25.03
N ASN A 226 -1.05 -4.55 -25.96
CA ASN A 226 -0.68 -3.14 -25.82
C ASN A 226 -1.92 -2.23 -25.68
N ASN A 227 -2.97 -2.46 -26.47
CA ASN A 227 -4.22 -1.69 -26.36
C ASN A 227 -4.93 -1.89 -25.00
N LEU A 228 -4.90 -3.10 -24.46
CA LEU A 228 -5.44 -3.37 -23.11
C LEU A 228 -4.59 -2.72 -22.02
N GLU A 229 -3.26 -2.72 -22.15
CA GLU A 229 -2.36 -2.00 -21.25
C GLU A 229 -2.63 -0.49 -21.27
N ASP A 230 -2.79 0.10 -22.46
CA ASP A 230 -3.12 1.52 -22.62
C ASP A 230 -4.48 1.86 -21.95
N GLN A 231 -5.49 0.99 -22.09
CA GLN A 231 -6.80 1.16 -21.44
C GLN A 231 -6.71 1.06 -19.91
N LEU A 232 -5.92 0.12 -19.39
CA LEU A 232 -5.71 -0.04 -17.96
C LEU A 232 -5.01 1.20 -17.37
N LEU A 233 -4.02 1.74 -18.10
CA LEU A 233 -3.28 2.92 -17.68
C LEU A 233 -4.19 4.15 -17.61
N ALA A 234 -5.02 4.36 -18.64
CA ALA A 234 -6.00 5.43 -18.66
C ALA A 234 -7.02 5.32 -17.51
N GLN A 235 -7.50 4.11 -17.21
CA GLN A 235 -8.39 3.89 -16.05
C GLN A 235 -7.68 4.18 -14.72
N SER A 236 -6.41 3.77 -14.59
CA SER A 236 -5.62 4.04 -13.38
C SER A 236 -5.43 5.54 -13.13
N GLU A 237 -5.17 6.32 -14.19
CA GLU A 237 -5.09 7.78 -14.10
C GLU A 237 -6.43 8.39 -13.66
N GLU A 238 -7.55 7.93 -14.22
CA GLU A 238 -8.89 8.39 -13.82
C GLU A 238 -9.22 8.06 -12.35
N PHE A 239 -8.76 6.92 -11.84
CA PHE A 239 -8.91 6.55 -10.43
C PHE A 239 -8.03 7.41 -9.51
N ALA A 240 -6.80 7.71 -9.92
CA ALA A 240 -5.90 8.57 -9.16
C ALA A 240 -6.46 10.00 -9.03
N ASP A 241 -6.98 10.56 -10.11
CA ASP A 241 -7.63 11.89 -10.10
C ASP A 241 -8.82 11.92 -9.15
N LYS A 242 -9.69 10.90 -9.19
CA LYS A 242 -10.83 10.78 -8.27
C LYS A 242 -10.37 10.64 -6.81
N SER A 243 -9.32 9.86 -6.55
CA SER A 243 -8.76 9.68 -5.20
C SER A 243 -8.24 10.99 -4.63
N CYS A 244 -7.49 11.76 -5.41
CA CYS A 244 -7.02 13.10 -5.04
C CYS A 244 -8.19 14.06 -4.74
N THR A 245 -9.28 13.95 -5.50
CA THR A 245 -10.49 14.74 -5.24
C THR A 245 -11.14 14.37 -3.90
N TYR A 246 -11.11 13.09 -3.52
CA TYR A 246 -11.64 12.62 -2.25
C TYR A 246 -10.76 12.95 -1.06
N GLU A 247 -9.44 12.84 -1.18
CA GLU A 247 -8.50 13.25 -0.13
C GLU A 247 -8.68 14.72 0.23
N LYS A 248 -8.78 15.60 -0.78
CA LYS A 248 -9.05 17.01 -0.54
C LYS A 248 -10.37 17.26 0.20
N ALA A 249 -11.40 16.49 -0.12
CA ALA A 249 -12.68 16.57 0.58
C ALA A 249 -12.59 16.08 2.04
N ILE A 250 -11.73 15.11 2.34
CA ILE A 250 -11.46 14.62 3.70
C ILE A 250 -10.69 15.68 4.49
N GLU A 251 -9.63 16.27 3.93
CA GLU A 251 -8.86 17.35 4.57
C GLU A 251 -9.75 18.56 4.95
N ASP A 252 -10.65 18.95 4.04
CA ASP A 252 -11.63 20.02 4.29
C ASP A 252 -12.59 19.68 5.45
N LEU A 253 -12.94 18.40 5.61
CA LEU A 253 -13.81 17.92 6.69
C LEU A 253 -13.06 17.82 8.03
N GLU A 254 -11.83 17.31 8.03
CA GLU A 254 -10.99 17.23 9.23
C GLU A 254 -10.66 18.61 9.81
N SER A 255 -10.43 19.59 8.93
CA SER A 255 -10.25 20.99 9.31
C SER A 255 -11.49 21.56 10.01
N GLN A 256 -12.69 21.22 9.52
CA GLN A 256 -13.96 21.63 10.13
C GLN A 256 -14.19 20.97 11.50
N ILE A 257 -13.83 19.68 11.64
CA ILE A 257 -13.94 18.95 12.91
C ILE A 257 -12.99 19.57 13.94
N SER A 258 -11.72 19.80 13.58
CA SER A 258 -10.73 20.41 14.47
C SER A 258 -11.16 21.79 14.98
N PHE A 259 -11.75 22.61 14.10
CA PHE A 259 -12.31 23.91 14.48
C PHE A 259 -13.46 23.78 15.51
N LEU A 260 -14.32 22.77 15.34
CA LEU A 260 -15.42 22.49 16.26
C LEU A 260 -14.93 21.96 17.61
N GLU A 261 -13.91 21.10 17.63
CA GLU A 261 -13.31 20.56 18.85
C GLU A 261 -12.62 21.64 19.69
N GLN A 262 -11.90 22.57 19.06
CA GLN A 262 -11.33 23.75 19.74
C GLN A 262 -12.44 24.65 20.33
N SER A 263 -13.53 24.82 19.60
CA SER A 263 -14.67 25.60 20.08
C SER A 263 -15.36 24.98 21.30
N LEU A 264 -15.42 23.64 21.36
CA LEU A 264 -15.99 22.91 22.51
C LEU A 264 -15.07 22.93 23.73
N THR A 265 -13.78 22.64 23.55
CA THR A 265 -12.80 22.65 24.65
C THR A 265 -12.60 24.03 25.27
N SER A 266 -12.81 25.11 24.52
CA SER A 266 -12.80 26.47 25.07
C SER A 266 -13.98 26.78 26.01
N LYS A 267 -15.07 26.00 25.96
CA LYS A 267 -16.30 26.23 26.75
C LYS A 267 -16.41 25.39 28.02
N ASP A 268 -15.66 24.29 28.13
CA ASP A 268 -15.76 23.36 29.26
C ASP A 268 -14.96 23.78 30.51
N CYS A 269 -14.22 24.90 30.49
CA CYS A 269 -13.43 25.35 31.63
C CYS A 269 -14.20 26.12 32.74
N SER A 270 -15.53 26.27 32.69
CA SER A 270 -16.25 27.17 33.64
C SER A 270 -17.43 26.58 34.42
N ARG A 271 -17.66 25.26 34.41
CA ARG A 271 -18.87 24.70 35.03
C ARG A 271 -18.56 23.51 35.93
N ASN A 272 -18.23 23.81 37.19
CA ASN A 272 -18.39 22.85 38.28
C ASN A 272 -19.15 23.47 39.46
N ASN A 273 -20.18 22.71 39.85
CA ASN A 273 -20.84 22.57 41.14
C ASN A 273 -21.99 23.49 41.58
N THR A 274 -22.97 22.75 42.11
CA THR A 274 -23.99 23.05 43.12
C THR A 274 -25.12 23.99 42.72
N ILE A 275 -26.32 23.40 42.55
CA ILE A 275 -27.61 23.79 43.17
C ILE A 275 -28.58 22.62 42.89
N TYR A 276 -28.72 21.73 43.87
CA TYR A 276 -29.81 20.76 43.98
C TYR A 276 -30.23 20.78 45.44
N ASP A 277 -31.07 21.74 45.80
CA ASP A 277 -31.91 21.69 46.99
C ASP A 277 -33.01 22.74 46.82
N GLU A 278 -34.22 22.40 47.27
CA GLU A 278 -35.47 23.19 47.24
C GLU A 278 -36.44 22.94 46.08
N ILE A 279 -37.06 21.75 46.04
CA ILE A 279 -38.51 21.63 45.79
C ILE A 279 -39.05 20.40 46.55
N VAL A 280 -39.53 20.59 47.79
CA VAL A 280 -40.40 19.63 48.47
C VAL A 280 -41.53 20.42 49.12
N ASN A 281 -42.77 20.24 48.62
CA ASN A 281 -43.98 20.07 49.44
C ASN A 281 -45.27 19.88 48.59
N GLN A 282 -45.90 18.70 48.76
CA GLN A 282 -47.31 18.24 48.49
C GLN A 282 -47.66 17.61 47.12
N PRO A 283 -48.60 16.60 47.02
CA PRO A 283 -49.14 15.63 47.99
C PRO A 283 -48.95 14.12 47.60
N MET A 284 -48.81 13.24 48.60
CA MET A 284 -48.16 11.90 48.53
C MET A 284 -48.83 10.74 47.77
N ASP A 285 -50.12 10.76 47.42
CA ASP A 285 -50.79 9.50 46.96
C ASP A 285 -50.79 9.28 45.44
N LEU A 286 -50.58 10.34 44.63
CA LEU A 286 -50.31 10.21 43.18
C LEU A 286 -48.80 10.18 42.88
N GLU A 287 -47.98 10.66 43.82
CA GLU A 287 -46.52 10.63 43.72
C GLU A 287 -45.99 9.20 43.91
N GLU A 288 -46.53 8.37 44.79
CA GLU A 288 -46.02 7.00 44.96
C GLU A 288 -46.16 6.13 43.70
N THR A 289 -47.28 6.25 42.97
CA THR A 289 -47.49 5.51 41.72
C THR A 289 -46.66 6.10 40.57
N TYR A 290 -46.56 7.42 40.48
CA TYR A 290 -45.71 8.08 39.50
C TYR A 290 -44.21 7.86 39.75
N ILE A 291 -43.78 7.85 41.01
CA ILE A 291 -42.41 7.55 41.43
C ILE A 291 -42.12 6.07 41.22
N ALA A 292 -43.05 5.16 41.50
CA ALA A 292 -42.87 3.73 41.20
C ALA A 292 -42.74 3.46 39.69
N ASP A 293 -43.55 4.11 38.85
CA ASP A 293 -43.45 4.00 37.39
C ASP A 293 -42.17 4.65 36.86
N GLN A 294 -41.77 5.82 37.39
CA GLN A 294 -40.49 6.44 37.04
C GLN A 294 -39.29 5.61 37.49
N LEU A 295 -39.32 5.01 38.68
CA LEU A 295 -38.26 4.13 39.16
C LEU A 295 -38.21 2.85 38.34
N SER A 296 -39.35 2.28 37.94
CA SER A 296 -39.40 1.12 37.05
C SER A 296 -38.84 1.43 35.65
N GLU A 297 -39.17 2.59 35.10
CA GLU A 297 -38.63 3.04 33.82
C GLU A 297 -37.14 3.39 33.90
N GLN A 298 -36.70 3.99 35.01
CA GLN A 298 -35.28 4.23 35.28
C GLN A 298 -34.52 2.91 35.43
N ASP A 299 -35.08 1.91 36.10
CA ASP A 299 -34.47 0.59 36.26
C ASP A 299 -34.40 -0.15 34.91
N ARG A 300 -35.44 -0.01 34.07
CA ARG A 300 -35.44 -0.50 32.68
C ARG A 300 -34.33 0.14 31.84
N VAL A 301 -34.20 1.47 31.92
CA VAL A 301 -33.16 2.23 31.21
C VAL A 301 -31.76 1.88 31.74
N LEU A 302 -31.63 1.67 33.05
CA LEU A 302 -30.39 1.25 33.69
C LEU A 302 -29.97 -0.14 33.23
N GLN A 303 -30.90 -1.10 33.17
CA GLN A 303 -30.64 -2.45 32.63
C GLN A 303 -30.21 -2.41 31.15
N GLU A 304 -30.85 -1.55 30.35
CA GLU A 304 -30.48 -1.37 28.94
C GLU A 304 -29.08 -0.74 28.78
N LEU A 305 -28.72 0.20 29.65
CA LEU A 305 -27.38 0.79 29.73
C LEU A 305 -26.32 -0.23 30.16
N ILE A 306 -26.61 -1.05 31.18
CA ILE A 306 -25.72 -2.12 31.63
C ILE A 306 -25.46 -3.11 30.48
N ALA A 307 -26.52 -3.55 29.77
CA ALA A 307 -26.38 -4.45 28.62
C ALA A 307 -25.55 -3.82 27.49
N LYS A 308 -25.69 -2.51 27.23
CA LYS A 308 -24.87 -1.78 26.24
C LYS A 308 -23.40 -1.65 26.68
N ILE A 309 -23.14 -1.45 27.97
CA ILE A 309 -21.79 -1.40 28.52
C ILE A 309 -21.11 -2.78 28.40
N GLU A 310 -21.81 -3.86 28.76
CA GLU A 310 -21.28 -5.23 28.62
C GLU A 310 -21.02 -5.62 27.15
N LEU A 311 -21.85 -5.15 26.23
CA LEU A 311 -21.63 -5.35 24.80
C LEU A 311 -20.41 -4.55 24.30
N ARG A 312 -20.25 -3.31 24.76
CA ARG A 312 -19.08 -2.48 24.45
C ARG A 312 -17.79 -3.11 24.99
N ASP A 313 -17.81 -3.64 26.21
CA ASP A 313 -16.64 -4.30 26.81
C ASP A 313 -16.27 -5.59 26.06
N ARG A 314 -17.26 -6.38 25.62
CA ARG A 314 -17.01 -7.54 24.75
C ARG A 314 -16.39 -7.15 23.41
N ASN A 315 -16.90 -6.10 22.77
CA ASN A 315 -16.35 -5.58 21.52
C ASN A 315 -14.93 -5.02 21.71
N PHE A 316 -14.66 -4.35 22.83
CA PHE A 316 -13.33 -3.84 23.17
C PHE A 316 -12.34 -4.98 23.41
N GLN A 317 -12.75 -6.06 24.08
CA GLN A 317 -11.92 -7.26 24.23
C GLN A 317 -11.62 -7.93 22.88
N GLN A 318 -12.61 -8.01 21.97
CA GLN A 318 -12.39 -8.53 20.62
C GLN A 318 -11.42 -7.66 19.81
N LEU A 319 -11.57 -6.33 19.86
CA LEU A 319 -10.64 -5.39 19.24
C LEU A 319 -9.22 -5.54 19.79
N LYS A 320 -9.08 -5.72 21.11
CA LYS A 320 -7.78 -5.97 21.75
C LYS A 320 -7.14 -7.29 21.30
N CYS A 321 -7.94 -8.34 21.13
CA CYS A 321 -7.47 -9.61 20.56
C CYS A 321 -7.03 -9.47 19.09
N LEU A 322 -7.79 -8.71 18.29
CA LEU A 322 -7.44 -8.41 16.88
C LEU A 322 -6.17 -7.58 16.79
N GLN A 323 -6.02 -6.55 17.62
CA GLN A 323 -4.82 -5.71 17.69
C GLN A 323 -3.57 -6.52 18.09
N ASN A 324 -3.70 -7.45 19.03
CA ASN A 324 -2.61 -8.36 19.41
C ASN A 324 -2.24 -9.32 18.26
N SER A 325 -3.22 -9.82 17.50
CA SER A 325 -2.94 -10.65 16.32
C SER A 325 -2.28 -9.87 15.18
N GLN A 326 -2.63 -8.60 15.01
CA GLN A 326 -2.06 -7.71 13.99
C GLN A 326 -0.63 -7.28 14.34
N CYS A 327 -0.31 -7.11 15.63
CA CYS A 327 1.04 -6.82 16.10
C CYS A 327 2.01 -8.00 15.80
N ILE A 328 1.58 -9.23 16.04
CA ILE A 328 2.37 -10.46 15.78
C ILE A 328 2.63 -10.66 14.28
N ILE A 329 1.66 -10.29 13.42
CA ILE A 329 1.84 -10.34 11.96
C ILE A 329 2.86 -9.29 11.51
N SER A 330 2.78 -8.05 12.04
CA SER A 330 3.72 -6.98 11.67
C SER A 330 5.16 -7.26 12.12
N GLU A 331 5.36 -7.93 13.27
CA GLU A 331 6.70 -8.26 13.76
C GLU A 331 7.34 -9.40 12.96
N LYS A 332 6.53 -10.35 12.46
CA LYS A 332 6.99 -11.42 11.57
C LYS A 332 7.35 -10.88 10.18
N GLU A 333 6.54 -9.95 9.67
CA GLU A 333 6.79 -9.23 8.41
C GLU A 333 8.03 -8.33 8.51
N TYR A 334 8.20 -7.62 9.63
CA TYR A 334 9.40 -6.83 9.93
C TYR A 334 10.66 -7.70 10.00
N ASN A 335 10.60 -8.85 10.68
CA ASN A 335 11.73 -9.78 10.75
C ASN A 335 12.04 -10.44 9.39
N GLN A 336 11.04 -10.66 8.54
CA GLN A 336 11.26 -11.06 7.15
C GLN A 336 11.91 -9.95 6.33
N LEU A 337 11.50 -8.70 6.53
CA LEU A 337 12.07 -7.53 5.87
C LEU A 337 13.55 -7.34 6.25
N VAL A 338 13.88 -7.44 7.54
CA VAL A 338 15.27 -7.34 8.02
C VAL A 338 16.15 -8.44 7.40
N LYS A 339 15.67 -9.69 7.35
CA LYS A 339 16.40 -10.78 6.66
C LYS A 339 16.60 -10.52 5.17
N LEU A 340 15.58 -10.01 4.49
CA LEU A 340 15.64 -9.72 3.05
C LEU A 340 16.63 -8.58 2.76
N ILE A 341 16.68 -7.56 3.63
CA ILE A 341 17.66 -6.47 3.57
C ILE A 341 19.08 -7.00 3.81
N GLU A 342 19.28 -7.86 4.81
CA GLU A 342 20.59 -8.48 5.09
C GLU A 342 21.06 -9.38 3.93
N GLU A 343 20.17 -10.18 3.34
CA GLU A 343 20.48 -11.02 2.17
C GLU A 343 20.84 -10.18 0.94
N GLN A 344 20.12 -9.08 0.69
CA GLN A 344 20.42 -8.16 -0.41
C GLN A 344 21.72 -7.39 -0.20
N ALA A 345 22.02 -6.95 1.03
CA ALA A 345 23.29 -6.31 1.35
C ALA A 345 24.48 -7.24 1.07
N ASN A 346 24.37 -8.51 1.48
CA ASN A 346 25.38 -9.54 1.23
C ASN A 346 25.55 -9.83 -0.28
N GLU A 347 24.48 -9.83 -1.06
CA GLU A 347 24.55 -10.02 -2.52
C GLU A 347 25.20 -8.82 -3.23
N ILE A 348 24.92 -7.60 -2.78
CA ILE A 348 25.54 -6.38 -3.30
C ILE A 348 27.04 -6.37 -2.98
N ASP A 349 27.45 -6.76 -1.77
CA ASP A 349 28.87 -6.87 -1.41
C ASP A 349 29.58 -7.92 -2.27
N LEU A 350 28.92 -9.05 -2.55
CA LEU A 350 29.43 -10.08 -3.43
C LEU A 350 29.58 -9.58 -4.87
N LEU A 351 28.59 -8.86 -5.40
CA LEU A 351 28.63 -8.26 -6.73
C LEU A 351 29.70 -7.16 -6.82
N THR A 352 29.87 -6.37 -5.77
CA THR A 352 30.90 -5.33 -5.67
C THR A 352 32.30 -5.95 -5.67
N CYS A 353 32.50 -7.03 -4.90
CA CYS A 353 33.73 -7.81 -4.92
C CYS A 353 34.01 -8.45 -6.28
N GLN A 354 32.98 -8.94 -6.98
CA GLN A 354 33.11 -9.50 -8.33
C GLN A 354 33.43 -8.44 -9.38
N LEU A 355 32.82 -7.25 -9.28
CA LEU A 355 33.10 -6.12 -10.17
C LEU A 355 34.51 -5.56 -9.95
N GLN A 356 34.97 -5.49 -8.69
CA GLN A 356 36.36 -5.12 -8.37
C GLN A 356 37.37 -6.13 -8.94
N LYS A 357 37.06 -7.43 -8.89
CA LYS A 357 37.88 -8.50 -9.51
C LYS A 357 37.88 -8.48 -11.04
N MET A 358 36.91 -7.81 -11.68
CA MET A 358 36.77 -7.76 -13.14
C MET A 358 37.29 -6.46 -13.79
N ASN A 359 37.77 -5.48 -13.01
CA ASN A 359 38.29 -4.24 -13.57
C ASN A 359 39.77 -4.35 -13.97
N GLY A 360 39.97 -4.58 -15.27
CA GLY A 360 40.84 -3.73 -16.06
C GLY A 360 40.02 -2.55 -16.61
N GLU A 361 40.35 -1.35 -16.14
CA GLU A 361 40.20 -0.03 -16.79
C GLU A 361 38.88 0.28 -17.54
N GLY A 362 37.95 0.95 -16.86
CA GLY A 362 36.89 1.73 -17.50
C GLY A 362 36.27 2.73 -16.54
N SER A 363 36.52 4.04 -16.74
CA SER A 363 36.06 5.12 -15.85
C SER A 363 34.55 5.11 -15.59
N GLU A 364 33.76 4.72 -16.60
CA GLU A 364 32.30 4.61 -16.50
C GLU A 364 31.83 3.46 -15.57
N SER A 365 32.63 2.40 -15.35
CA SER A 365 32.30 1.36 -14.35
C SER A 365 32.51 1.87 -12.93
N SER A 366 33.55 2.68 -12.74
CA SER A 366 33.88 3.28 -11.45
C SER A 366 32.83 4.31 -11.03
N GLU A 367 32.38 5.14 -11.97
CA GLU A 367 31.30 6.11 -11.72
C GLU A 367 29.96 5.45 -11.38
N LEU A 368 29.63 4.33 -12.04
CA LEU A 368 28.37 3.63 -11.80
C LEU A 368 28.38 2.88 -10.47
N LEU A 369 29.53 2.31 -10.09
CA LEU A 369 29.75 1.74 -8.76
C LEU A 369 29.69 2.80 -7.65
N GLN A 370 30.30 3.96 -7.89
CA GLN A 370 30.25 5.10 -6.98
C GLN A 370 28.81 5.58 -6.78
N GLU A 371 28.04 5.76 -7.86
CA GLU A 371 26.65 6.19 -7.76
C GLU A 371 25.73 5.15 -7.10
N VAL A 372 26.00 3.86 -7.26
CA VAL A 372 25.27 2.78 -6.58
C VAL A 372 25.62 2.75 -5.08
N ALA A 373 26.89 2.88 -4.71
CA ALA A 373 27.32 2.97 -3.31
C ALA A 373 26.73 4.20 -2.61
N GLU A 374 26.68 5.34 -3.31
CA GLU A 374 26.06 6.55 -2.79
C GLU A 374 24.53 6.46 -2.72
N LEU A 375 23.89 5.70 -3.62
CA LEU A 375 22.46 5.39 -3.52
C LEU A 375 22.19 4.54 -2.27
N GLN A 376 23.03 3.52 -2.03
CA GLN A 376 22.90 2.61 -0.90
C GLN A 376 23.05 3.37 0.43
N ASN A 377 24.04 4.26 0.53
CA ASN A 377 24.20 5.15 1.69
C ASN A 377 23.00 6.09 1.85
N ALA A 378 22.48 6.67 0.75
CA ALA A 378 21.33 7.56 0.82
C ALA A 378 20.04 6.86 1.25
N VAL A 379 19.84 5.59 0.87
CA VAL A 379 18.71 4.76 1.35
C VAL A 379 18.87 4.44 2.83
N CYS A 380 20.09 4.19 3.32
CA CYS A 380 20.35 3.93 4.74
C CYS A 380 20.21 5.20 5.62
N GLU A 381 20.53 6.38 5.09
CA GLU A 381 20.46 7.65 5.81
C GLU A 381 19.06 8.30 5.78
N SER A 382 18.22 7.98 4.79
CA SER A 382 16.86 8.52 4.67
C SER A 382 15.89 7.83 5.65
N GLY A 383 15.99 8.16 6.93
CA GLY A 383 15.03 7.77 7.97
C GLY A 383 13.66 8.44 7.83
N GLY A 384 12.92 8.15 6.76
CA GLY A 384 11.48 8.45 6.65
C GLY A 384 11.08 9.90 6.34
N GLU A 385 11.99 10.79 5.93
CA GLU A 385 11.60 12.16 5.54
C GLU A 385 11.15 12.25 4.07
N ALA A 386 9.95 12.80 3.83
CA ALA A 386 9.32 12.98 2.51
C ALA A 386 10.14 13.83 1.49
N LYS A 387 11.16 14.56 1.94
CA LYS A 387 12.09 15.28 1.04
C LYS A 387 13.23 14.40 0.49
N GLY A 388 13.49 13.25 1.12
CA GLY A 388 14.52 12.29 0.69
C GLY A 388 14.09 11.44 -0.50
N THR A 389 12.81 11.08 -0.57
CA THR A 389 12.24 10.17 -1.59
C THR A 389 12.33 10.72 -3.02
N GLU A 390 12.12 12.03 -3.21
CA GLU A 390 12.19 12.64 -4.54
C GLU A 390 13.63 12.73 -5.08
N SER A 391 14.61 12.97 -4.19
CA SER A 391 16.04 12.96 -4.51
C SER A 391 16.50 11.54 -4.88
N LEU A 392 16.06 10.54 -4.10
CA LEU A 392 16.29 9.12 -4.36
C LEU A 392 15.71 8.68 -5.71
N SER A 393 14.46 9.04 -6.00
CA SER A 393 13.81 8.73 -7.28
C SER A 393 14.57 9.30 -8.48
N ARG A 394 15.05 10.56 -8.41
CA ARG A 394 15.89 11.15 -9.47
C ARG A 394 17.22 10.43 -9.64
N ARG A 395 17.82 9.94 -8.55
CA ARG A 395 19.10 9.20 -8.58
C ARG A 395 18.90 7.81 -9.20
N ILE A 396 17.83 7.12 -8.82
CA ILE A 396 17.43 5.83 -9.41
C ILE A 396 17.16 5.96 -10.90
N LYS A 397 16.41 6.97 -11.34
CA LYS A 397 16.19 7.23 -12.77
C LYS A 397 17.50 7.42 -13.53
N ARG A 398 18.47 8.16 -12.98
CA ARG A 398 19.80 8.34 -13.60
C ARG A 398 20.56 7.03 -13.72
N ILE A 399 20.63 6.23 -12.65
CA ILE A 399 21.33 4.94 -12.67
C ILE A 399 20.64 3.99 -13.67
N LYS A 400 19.31 3.93 -13.68
CA LYS A 400 18.51 3.15 -14.64
C LYS A 400 18.84 3.52 -16.09
N CYS A 401 18.87 4.82 -16.41
CA CYS A 401 19.23 5.31 -17.74
C CYS A 401 20.67 4.91 -18.14
N LYS A 402 21.63 5.00 -17.21
CA LYS A 402 23.03 4.61 -17.47
C LYS A 402 23.17 3.11 -17.73
N ILE A 403 22.51 2.26 -16.93
CA ILE A 403 22.53 0.80 -17.12
C ILE A 403 21.87 0.44 -18.45
N LYS A 404 20.69 0.99 -18.75
CA LYS A 404 19.98 0.73 -20.02
C LYS A 404 20.84 1.11 -21.25
N SER A 405 21.48 2.28 -21.21
CA SER A 405 22.38 2.73 -22.27
C SER A 405 23.60 1.81 -22.41
N ARG A 406 24.08 1.23 -21.31
CA ARG A 406 25.22 0.30 -21.31
C ARG A 406 24.83 -1.07 -21.86
N VAL A 407 23.67 -1.60 -21.49
CA VAL A 407 23.10 -2.83 -22.07
C VAL A 407 23.03 -2.69 -23.59
N GLN A 408 22.44 -1.60 -24.09
CA GLN A 408 22.33 -1.35 -25.54
C GLN A 408 23.69 -1.31 -26.26
N ARG A 409 24.70 -0.65 -25.66
CA ARG A 409 26.07 -0.61 -26.22
C ARG A 409 26.71 -2.00 -26.27
N GLU A 410 26.60 -2.78 -25.21
CA GLU A 410 27.18 -4.13 -25.17
C GLU A 410 26.41 -5.11 -26.07
N GLU A 411 25.09 -4.98 -26.21
CA GLU A 411 24.29 -5.74 -27.17
C GLU A 411 24.70 -5.44 -28.62
N ALA A 412 24.93 -4.17 -28.96
CA ALA A 412 25.43 -3.77 -30.27
C ALA A 412 26.80 -4.41 -30.56
N ARG A 413 27.73 -4.39 -29.59
CA ARG A 413 29.02 -5.09 -29.69
C ARG A 413 28.86 -6.60 -29.86
N ARG A 414 27.93 -7.24 -29.13
CA ARG A 414 27.65 -8.69 -29.27
C ARG A 414 27.11 -9.03 -30.67
N LYS A 415 26.23 -8.18 -31.22
CA LYS A 415 25.70 -8.33 -32.59
C LYS A 415 26.83 -8.21 -33.62
N GLU A 416 27.72 -7.24 -33.46
CA GLU A 416 28.87 -7.06 -34.36
C GLU A 416 29.83 -8.26 -34.30
N LEU A 417 30.18 -8.77 -33.11
CA LEU A 417 31.00 -9.97 -33.00
C LEU A 417 30.31 -11.20 -33.62
N SER A 418 28.99 -11.30 -33.51
CA SER A 418 28.22 -12.40 -34.13
C SER A 418 28.27 -12.32 -35.65
N ARG A 419 28.21 -11.10 -36.23
CA ARG A 419 28.38 -10.86 -37.66
C ARG A 419 29.77 -11.25 -38.13
N GLN A 420 30.81 -10.81 -37.42
CA GLN A 420 32.21 -11.17 -37.72
C GLN A 420 32.43 -12.68 -37.63
N LEU A 421 31.88 -13.34 -36.61
CA LEU A 421 31.95 -14.80 -36.47
C LEU A 421 31.30 -15.51 -37.67
N GLY A 422 30.18 -15.00 -38.17
CA GLY A 422 29.54 -15.50 -39.39
C GLY A 422 30.47 -15.42 -40.60
N ILE A 423 31.10 -14.27 -40.82
CA ILE A 423 32.07 -14.05 -41.91
C ILE A 423 33.24 -15.02 -41.81
N TYR A 424 33.87 -15.14 -40.63
CA TYR A 424 35.00 -16.05 -40.44
C TYR A 424 34.62 -17.51 -40.63
N ARG A 425 33.42 -17.93 -40.20
CA ARG A 425 32.92 -19.29 -40.46
C ARG A 425 32.69 -19.56 -41.94
N CYS A 426 32.16 -18.59 -42.68
CA CYS A 426 32.02 -18.70 -44.14
C CYS A 426 33.39 -18.84 -44.81
N GLN A 427 34.35 -17.98 -44.46
CA GLN A 427 35.73 -18.06 -44.97
C GLN A 427 36.39 -19.41 -44.65
N PHE A 428 36.12 -19.96 -43.47
CA PHE A 428 36.65 -21.26 -43.04
C PHE A 428 36.11 -22.40 -43.90
N VAL A 429 34.80 -22.42 -44.14
CA VAL A 429 34.17 -23.42 -45.03
C VAL A 429 34.66 -23.28 -46.46
N THR A 430 34.85 -22.05 -46.96
CA THR A 430 35.42 -21.82 -48.30
C THR A 430 36.84 -22.37 -48.41
N LEU A 431 37.70 -22.09 -47.42
CA LEU A 431 39.06 -22.66 -47.36
C LEU A 431 39.06 -24.19 -47.36
N GLN A 432 38.13 -24.82 -46.63
CA GLN A 432 38.00 -26.27 -46.62
C GLN A 432 37.61 -26.85 -47.99
N LYS A 433 36.72 -26.17 -48.72
CA LYS A 433 36.37 -26.54 -50.10
C LYS A 433 37.56 -26.41 -51.05
N GLU A 434 38.28 -25.29 -50.98
CA GLU A 434 39.48 -25.08 -51.80
C GLU A 434 40.56 -26.14 -51.54
N ILE A 435 40.77 -26.53 -50.27
CA ILE A 435 41.72 -27.59 -49.92
C ILE A 435 41.29 -28.93 -50.52
N GLU A 436 40.00 -29.25 -50.48
CA GLU A 436 39.48 -30.51 -51.04
C GLU A 436 39.55 -30.53 -52.58
N GLU A 437 39.22 -29.42 -53.24
CA GLU A 437 39.39 -29.26 -54.69
C GLU A 437 40.84 -29.46 -55.12
N LEU A 438 41.80 -28.89 -54.39
CA LEU A 438 43.22 -29.07 -54.69
C LEU A 438 43.71 -30.51 -54.49
N ARG A 439 43.12 -31.27 -53.57
CA ARG A 439 43.45 -32.70 -53.39
C ARG A 439 43.06 -33.55 -54.60
N HIS A 440 42.10 -33.09 -55.41
CA HIS A 440 41.71 -33.76 -56.65
C HIS A 440 42.54 -33.34 -57.87
N THR A 441 43.52 -32.43 -57.71
CA THR A 441 44.46 -32.02 -58.77
C THR A 441 45.82 -32.72 -58.66
N ASN A 442 46.69 -32.54 -59.66
CA ASN A 442 47.95 -33.27 -59.77
C ASN A 442 48.82 -33.13 -58.49
N PRO A 443 49.23 -34.25 -57.84
CA PRO A 443 49.78 -34.23 -56.47
C PRO A 443 51.10 -33.46 -56.30
N THR A 444 51.89 -33.36 -57.38
CA THR A 444 53.22 -32.75 -57.37
C THR A 444 53.19 -31.22 -57.40
N THR A 445 52.13 -30.61 -57.94
CA THR A 445 51.97 -29.14 -58.01
C THR A 445 51.08 -28.59 -56.89
N ALA A 446 50.17 -29.39 -56.33
CA ALA A 446 49.18 -28.93 -55.34
C ALA A 446 49.68 -28.92 -53.89
N LYS A 447 50.83 -29.57 -53.59
CA LYS A 447 51.28 -29.83 -52.22
C LYS A 447 51.59 -28.56 -51.41
N ASP A 448 52.29 -27.60 -52.02
CA ASP A 448 52.64 -26.34 -51.35
C ASP A 448 51.41 -25.43 -51.17
N ASP A 449 50.52 -25.41 -52.17
CA ASP A 449 49.25 -24.69 -52.13
C ASP A 449 48.30 -25.19 -51.05
N ILE A 450 48.22 -26.51 -50.86
CA ILE A 450 47.47 -27.14 -49.78
C ILE A 450 48.07 -26.74 -48.43
N LYS A 451 49.40 -26.76 -48.28
CA LYS A 451 50.08 -26.38 -47.03
C LYS A 451 49.76 -24.93 -46.63
N ILE A 452 49.85 -24.00 -47.57
CA ILE A 452 49.54 -22.58 -47.34
C ILE A 452 48.08 -22.41 -46.90
N ARG A 453 47.13 -23.10 -47.53
CA ARG A 453 45.70 -23.00 -47.18
C ARG A 453 45.38 -23.64 -45.84
N VAL A 454 46.02 -24.75 -45.48
CA VAL A 454 45.89 -25.38 -44.15
C VAL A 454 46.42 -24.46 -43.05
N GLU A 455 47.51 -23.72 -43.30
CA GLU A 455 47.99 -22.72 -42.33
C GLU A 455 47.00 -21.56 -42.16
N LYS A 456 46.39 -21.08 -43.26
CA LYS A 456 45.30 -20.08 -43.21
C LYS A 456 44.06 -20.61 -42.46
N GLU A 457 43.68 -21.87 -42.69
CA GLU A 457 42.59 -22.54 -41.96
C GLU A 457 42.87 -22.57 -40.44
N LYS A 458 44.09 -22.94 -40.04
CA LYS A 458 44.50 -22.94 -38.62
C LYS A 458 44.45 -21.54 -38.01
N ALA A 459 44.96 -20.52 -38.70
CA ALA A 459 44.91 -19.14 -38.23
C ALA A 459 43.46 -18.66 -38.07
N LEU A 460 42.60 -18.97 -39.04
CA LEU A 460 41.18 -18.60 -39.00
C LEU A 460 40.42 -19.33 -37.87
N SER A 461 40.75 -20.60 -37.61
CA SER A 461 40.21 -21.35 -36.48
C SER A 461 40.55 -20.70 -35.12
N GLN A 462 41.78 -20.20 -34.96
CA GLN A 462 42.18 -19.45 -33.77
C GLN A 462 41.39 -18.15 -33.61
N VAL A 463 41.19 -17.40 -34.70
CA VAL A 463 40.37 -16.17 -34.71
C VAL A 463 38.92 -16.48 -34.33
N ILE A 464 38.32 -17.52 -34.90
CA ILE A 464 36.95 -17.96 -34.56
C ILE A 464 36.85 -18.33 -33.08
N CYS A 465 37.85 -19.01 -32.52
CA CYS A 465 37.89 -19.35 -31.10
C CYS A 465 37.95 -18.10 -30.22
N HIS A 466 38.82 -17.14 -30.57
CA HIS A 466 38.98 -15.88 -29.84
C HIS A 466 37.70 -15.03 -29.87
N VAL A 467 37.09 -14.83 -31.04
CA VAL A 467 35.85 -14.07 -31.19
C VAL A 467 34.68 -14.74 -30.45
N ASN A 468 34.60 -16.09 -30.47
CA ASN A 468 33.61 -16.81 -29.67
C ASN A 468 33.80 -16.64 -28.15
N LYS A 469 35.06 -16.53 -27.69
CA LYS A 469 35.36 -16.25 -26.28
C LYS A 469 34.87 -14.86 -25.91
N GLN A 470 35.24 -13.84 -26.68
CA GLN A 470 34.77 -12.46 -26.47
C GLN A 470 33.24 -12.35 -26.49
N ARG A 471 32.58 -13.05 -27.43
CA ARG A 471 31.11 -13.09 -27.50
C ARG A 471 30.47 -13.67 -26.25
N ARG A 472 31.05 -14.72 -25.66
CA ARG A 472 30.57 -15.33 -24.41
C ARG A 472 30.76 -14.39 -23.22
N GLU A 473 31.93 -13.75 -23.12
CA GLU A 473 32.21 -12.76 -22.07
C GLU A 473 31.23 -11.57 -22.14
N LEU A 474 30.94 -11.05 -23.34
CA LEU A 474 29.93 -10.03 -23.57
C LEU A 474 28.53 -10.48 -23.16
N HIS A 475 28.15 -11.73 -23.45
CA HIS A 475 26.86 -12.26 -23.04
C HIS A 475 26.73 -12.31 -21.50
N THR A 476 27.77 -12.76 -20.79
CA THR A 476 27.80 -12.74 -19.33
C THR A 476 27.69 -11.31 -18.78
N LYS A 477 28.38 -10.34 -19.40
CA LYS A 477 28.29 -8.92 -19.02
C LYS A 477 26.90 -8.35 -19.21
N ILE A 478 26.23 -8.65 -20.33
CA ILE A 478 24.85 -8.21 -20.59
C ILE A 478 23.91 -8.79 -19.53
N ASN A 479 23.98 -10.10 -19.27
CA ASN A 479 23.12 -10.74 -18.27
C ASN A 479 23.31 -10.14 -16.86
N ALA A 480 24.54 -9.75 -16.50
CA ALA A 480 24.81 -9.09 -15.22
C ALA A 480 24.18 -7.68 -15.15
N LEU A 481 24.27 -6.91 -16.24
CA LEU A 481 23.65 -5.58 -16.32
C LEU A 481 22.12 -5.64 -16.34
N GLU A 482 21.53 -6.64 -16.99
CA GLU A 482 20.08 -6.88 -16.99
C GLU A 482 19.58 -7.22 -15.57
N LYS A 483 20.30 -8.08 -14.84
CA LYS A 483 19.98 -8.35 -13.42
C LYS A 483 20.06 -7.10 -12.56
N ALA A 484 21.09 -6.27 -12.75
CA ALA A 484 21.23 -5.01 -12.02
C ALA A 484 20.06 -4.05 -12.33
N LEU A 485 19.60 -4.01 -13.59
CA LEU A 485 18.45 -3.21 -14.00
C LEU A 485 17.16 -3.65 -13.27
N VAL A 486 16.90 -4.96 -13.23
CA VAL A 486 15.74 -5.54 -12.53
C VAL A 486 15.77 -5.22 -11.05
N ASN A 487 16.94 -5.30 -10.41
CA ASN A 487 17.08 -4.98 -8.99
C ASN A 487 16.79 -3.48 -8.72
N ILE A 488 17.26 -2.59 -9.59
CA ILE A 488 16.96 -1.15 -9.47
C ILE A 488 15.48 -0.84 -9.73
N GLU A 489 14.82 -1.59 -10.60
CA GLU A 489 13.37 -1.48 -10.82
C GLU A 489 12.59 -1.86 -9.57
N LYS A 490 12.96 -2.95 -8.90
CA LYS A 490 12.36 -3.33 -7.61
C LYS A 490 12.55 -2.27 -6.53
N VAL A 491 13.74 -1.66 -6.44
CA VAL A 491 13.99 -0.54 -5.50
C VAL A 491 13.12 0.66 -5.85
N ASN A 492 12.93 0.95 -7.14
CA ASN A 492 12.06 2.04 -7.58
C ASN A 492 10.59 1.78 -7.26
N GLU A 493 10.11 0.55 -7.47
CA GLU A 493 8.73 0.13 -7.14
C GLU A 493 8.47 0.25 -5.63
N PHE A 494 9.41 -0.21 -4.82
CA PHE A 494 9.33 -0.08 -3.37
C PHE A 494 9.26 1.38 -2.90
N LEU A 495 10.08 2.26 -3.48
CA LEU A 495 10.05 3.70 -3.16
C LEU A 495 8.79 4.43 -3.64
N VAL A 496 8.04 3.87 -4.58
CA VAL A 496 6.74 4.40 -5.03
C VAL A 496 5.60 3.91 -4.12
N GLN A 497 5.79 2.79 -3.42
CA GLN A 497 4.82 2.23 -2.47
C GLN A 497 4.95 2.83 -1.05
N MET A 498 6.11 3.41 -0.72
CA MET A 498 6.35 4.22 0.47
C MET A 498 5.89 5.66 0.28
#